data_AF-A0A9D5GNE8-F1
#
_entry.id   AF-A0A9D5GNE8-F1
#
_cell.length_a   1.000
_cell.length_b   1.000
_cell.length_c   1.000
_cell.angle_alpha   90.00
_cell.angle_beta   90.00
_cell.angle_gamma   90.00
#
_symmetry.space_group_name_H-M   'P 1'
#
loop_
_entity.id
_entity.type
_entity.pdbx_description
1 polymer ?
#
loop_
_entity_poly.entity_id
_entity_poly.type
_entity_poly.pdbx_seq_one_letter_code
_entity_poly.pdbx_strand_id
1 'polypeptide(L)'
;MVDWADKYPRDGWLPSAIINFAKLLESKQQAEFDSTAIDLLFYASHRYAGNRYGNDALRTLRDYQQTPDFTFAGPYDPNATPTPSATTPPPSAAPSPTAPSSATPSPAASAVPSSSATSSPSPNAPGSVVTPLPSPQPSPSASAPPGR
;
A
#
# COMPACT_ATOMS: atom_id res chain seq x y z
N MET A 1 9.67 -4.45 -22.88
CA MET A 1 9.19 -5.43 -21.89
C MET A 1 7.73 -5.12 -21.61
N VAL A 2 6.85 -6.12 -21.68
CA VAL A 2 5.43 -5.92 -21.29
C VAL A 2 5.40 -5.84 -19.77
N ASP A 3 4.82 -4.77 -19.24
CA ASP A 3 4.70 -4.56 -17.81
C ASP A 3 3.71 -5.58 -17.22
N TRP A 4 4.02 -6.13 -16.04
CA TRP A 4 3.15 -7.10 -15.38
C TRP A 4 1.74 -6.53 -15.19
N ALA A 5 1.64 -5.25 -14.84
CA ALA A 5 0.37 -4.57 -14.60
C ALA A 5 -0.54 -4.55 -15.84
N ASP A 6 0.05 -4.45 -17.03
CA ASP A 6 -0.69 -4.44 -18.29
C ASP A 6 -1.20 -5.84 -18.65
N LYS A 7 -0.44 -6.88 -18.29
CA LYS A 7 -0.80 -8.28 -18.55
C LYS A 7 -1.85 -8.83 -17.58
N TYR A 8 -1.85 -8.35 -16.33
CA TYR A 8 -2.71 -8.84 -15.26
C TYR A 8 -3.39 -7.71 -14.48
N PRO A 9 -4.28 -6.91 -15.11
CA PRO A 9 -4.86 -5.72 -14.47
C PRO A 9 -5.80 -6.03 -13.29
N ARG A 10 -6.30 -7.27 -13.20
CA ARG A 10 -7.12 -7.73 -12.05
C ARG A 10 -6.29 -8.28 -10.91
N ASP A 11 -5.01 -8.57 -11.15
CA ASP A 11 -4.14 -9.12 -10.13
C ASP A 11 -3.65 -7.99 -9.22
N GLY A 12 -4.39 -7.81 -8.13
CA GLY A 12 -4.09 -6.80 -7.12
C GLY A 12 -2.92 -7.17 -6.21
N TRP A 13 -2.26 -8.31 -6.44
CA TRP A 13 -1.19 -8.79 -5.59
C TRP A 13 0.01 -7.83 -5.58
N LEU A 14 0.52 -7.45 -6.75
CA LEU A 14 1.71 -6.60 -6.89
C LEU A 14 1.55 -5.22 -6.21
N PRO A 15 0.53 -4.41 -6.51
CA PRO A 15 0.37 -3.11 -5.84
C PRO A 15 0.17 -3.26 -4.33
N SER A 16 -0.54 -4.30 -3.89
CA SER A 16 -0.71 -4.59 -2.46
C SER A 16 0.63 -4.96 -1.80
N ALA A 17 1.46 -5.76 -2.45
CA ALA A 17 2.78 -6.13 -1.97
C ALA A 17 3.70 -4.90 -1.84
N ILE A 18 3.68 -4.00 -2.84
CA ILE A 18 4.47 -2.75 -2.80
C ILE A 18 4.08 -1.90 -1.59
N ILE A 19 2.78 -1.69 -1.36
CA ILE A 19 2.29 -0.87 -0.23
C ILE A 19 2.66 -1.52 1.12
N ASN A 20 2.47 -2.84 1.26
CA ASN A 20 2.83 -3.55 2.49
C ASN A 20 4.33 -3.55 2.75
N PHE A 21 5.15 -3.64 1.68
CA PHE A 21 6.60 -3.58 1.81
C PHE A 21 7.07 -2.19 2.21
N ALA A 22 6.48 -1.13 1.66
CA ALA A 22 6.77 0.25 2.09
C ALA A 22 6.45 0.45 3.58
N LYS A 23 5.30 -0.04 4.06
CA LYS A 23 4.96 -0.03 5.50
C LYS A 23 5.91 -0.86 6.36
N LEU A 24 6.40 -1.97 5.84
CA LEU A 24 7.40 -2.78 6.53
C LEU A 24 8.72 -2.02 6.67
N LEU A 25 9.15 -1.32 5.61
CA LEU A 25 10.35 -0.48 5.64
C LEU A 25 10.20 0.64 6.67
N GLU A 26 9.04 1.30 6.72
CA GLU A 26 8.69 2.30 7.74
C GLU A 26 8.89 1.80 9.17
N SER A 27 8.45 0.56 9.44
CA SER A 27 8.48 0.00 10.79
C SER A 27 9.89 -0.16 11.36
N LYS A 28 10.92 -0.06 10.52
CA LYS A 28 12.33 -0.14 10.92
C LYS A 28 12.87 1.19 11.44
N GLN A 29 12.21 2.32 11.16
CA GLN A 29 12.63 3.66 11.59
C GLN A 29 14.10 3.97 11.26
N GLN A 30 14.55 3.59 10.06
CA GLN A 30 15.88 3.95 9.57
C GLN A 30 15.73 4.88 8.38
N ALA A 31 16.43 6.02 8.41
CA ALA A 31 16.33 7.05 7.38
C ALA A 31 16.60 6.52 5.96
N GLU A 32 17.46 5.51 5.82
CA GLU A 32 17.74 4.86 4.53
C GLU A 32 16.50 4.14 3.97
N PHE A 33 15.72 3.48 4.83
CA PHE A 33 14.53 2.74 4.43
C PHE A 33 13.34 3.66 4.16
N ASP A 34 13.24 4.79 4.84
CA ASP A 34 12.16 5.75 4.63
C ASP A 34 12.19 6.33 3.21
N SER A 35 13.37 6.67 2.70
CA SER A 35 13.53 7.14 1.31
C SER A 35 13.05 6.09 0.30
N THR A 36 13.40 4.82 0.52
CA THR A 36 12.99 3.71 -0.34
C THR A 36 11.48 3.44 -0.25
N ALA A 37 10.90 3.55 0.95
CA ALA A 37 9.46 3.42 1.15
C ALA A 37 8.69 4.52 0.39
N ILE A 38 9.16 5.77 0.46
CA ILE A 38 8.60 6.91 -0.28
C ILE A 38 8.67 6.67 -1.78
N ASP A 39 9.82 6.23 -2.31
CA ASP A 39 9.99 5.94 -3.74
C ASP A 39 9.02 4.85 -4.22
N LEU A 40 8.84 3.79 -3.43
CA LEU A 40 7.90 2.71 -3.72
C LEU A 40 6.45 3.20 -3.73
N LEU A 41 6.05 4.02 -2.77
CA LEU A 41 4.72 4.61 -2.70
C LEU A 41 4.49 5.57 -3.87
N PHE A 42 5.49 6.36 -4.24
CA PHE A 42 5.41 7.27 -5.38
C PHE A 42 5.26 6.50 -6.69
N TYR A 43 6.07 5.45 -6.88
CA TYR A 43 5.96 4.54 -8.02
C TYR A 43 4.55 3.93 -8.11
N ALA A 44 4.02 3.40 -7.00
CA ALA A 44 2.68 2.83 -6.97
C ALA A 44 1.59 3.86 -7.30
N SER A 45 1.72 5.09 -6.79
CA SER A 45 0.75 6.17 -7.06
C SER A 45 0.69 6.54 -8.54
N HIS A 46 1.84 6.62 -9.22
CA HIS A 46 1.92 6.96 -10.64
C HIS A 46 1.50 5.79 -11.54
N ARG A 47 2.01 4.59 -11.25
CA ARG A 47 1.74 3.41 -12.09
C ARG A 47 0.29 2.95 -11.99
N TYR A 48 -0.34 3.09 -10.82
CA TYR A 48 -1.73 2.68 -10.57
C TYR A 48 -2.66 3.87 -10.35
N ALA A 49 -2.44 4.97 -11.07
CA ALA A 49 -3.25 6.19 -10.97
C ALA A 49 -4.74 5.91 -11.22
N GLY A 50 -5.61 6.46 -10.38
CA GLY A 50 -7.07 6.29 -10.46
C GLY A 50 -7.60 4.96 -9.92
N ASN A 51 -6.73 3.99 -9.59
CA ASN A 51 -7.15 2.76 -8.91
C ASN A 51 -7.11 2.93 -7.38
N ARG A 52 -7.80 2.05 -6.64
CA ARG A 52 -7.80 2.04 -5.16
C ARG A 52 -6.38 2.03 -4.57
N TYR A 53 -5.47 1.29 -5.18
CA TYR A 53 -4.09 1.15 -4.73
C TYR A 53 -3.28 2.44 -4.90
N GLY A 54 -3.47 3.16 -6.01
CA GLY A 54 -2.83 4.46 -6.20
C GLY A 54 -3.33 5.48 -5.17
N ASN A 55 -4.63 5.48 -4.88
CA ASN A 55 -5.22 6.33 -3.85
C ASN A 55 -4.71 5.98 -2.44
N ASP A 56 -4.58 4.68 -2.12
CA ASP A 56 -4.00 4.23 -0.85
C ASP A 56 -2.53 4.66 -0.73
N ALA A 57 -1.74 4.51 -1.79
CA ALA A 57 -0.34 4.94 -1.80
C ALA A 57 -0.22 6.45 -1.59
N LEU A 58 -1.06 7.26 -2.24
CA LEU A 58 -1.12 8.72 -2.04
C LEU A 58 -1.53 9.10 -0.62
N ARG A 59 -2.45 8.34 -0.01
CA ARG A 59 -2.87 8.54 1.37
C ARG A 59 -1.72 8.29 2.32
N THR A 60 -1.03 7.16 2.18
CA THR A 60 0.14 6.83 2.98
C THR A 60 1.24 7.89 2.80
N LEU A 61 1.54 8.31 1.56
CA LEU A 61 2.49 9.40 1.28
C LEU A 61 2.16 10.70 2.02
N ARG A 62 0.87 11.05 2.12
CA ARG A 62 0.43 12.23 2.88
C ARG A 62 0.65 12.05 4.37
N ASP A 63 0.39 10.87 4.90
CA ASP A 63 0.62 10.54 6.31
C ASP A 63 2.11 10.67 6.65
N TYR A 64 3.02 10.21 5.78
CA TYR A 64 4.46 10.42 5.92
C TYR A 64 4.86 11.90 6.00
N GLN A 65 4.28 12.76 5.17
CA GLN A 65 4.58 14.20 5.19
C GLN A 65 4.07 14.88 6.47
N GLN A 66 3.09 14.29 7.14
CA GLN A 66 2.49 14.83 8.36
C GLN A 66 3.18 14.37 9.64
N THR A 67 4.18 13.49 9.55
CA THR A 67 5.02 13.11 10.67
C THR A 67 6.33 13.91 10.59
N PRO A 68 6.37 15.18 11.06
CA PRO A 68 7.65 15.86 11.24
C PRO A 68 8.38 15.16 12.39
N ASP A 69 9.18 14.14 12.07
CA ASP A 69 10.01 13.41 13.04
C ASP A 69 11.28 14.18 13.42
N PHE A 70 11.16 15.50 13.47
CA PHE A 70 12.17 16.34 14.03
C PHE A 70 11.46 17.23 15.03
N THR A 71 11.46 16.77 16.28
CA THR A 71 11.64 17.71 17.38
C THR A 71 12.93 18.44 17.07
N PHE A 72 12.81 19.61 16.44
CA PHE A 72 13.91 20.54 16.26
C PHE A 72 14.30 20.95 17.67
N ALA A 73 15.25 20.22 18.27
CA ALA A 73 15.99 20.69 19.43
C ALA A 73 16.81 21.90 18.94
N GLY A 74 16.14 23.03 18.76
CA GLY A 74 16.76 24.31 18.47
C GLY A 74 16.68 25.20 19.70
N PRO A 75 17.56 26.20 19.81
CA PRO A 75 18.96 26.26 19.41
C PRO A 75 19.86 26.01 20.64
N TYR A 76 21.13 25.74 20.37
CA TYR A 76 22.22 25.90 21.33
C TYR A 76 22.00 27.10 22.28
N ASP A 77 21.75 26.83 23.56
CA ASP A 77 22.10 27.75 24.63
C ASP A 77 23.59 27.47 24.97
N PRO A 78 24.53 28.37 24.63
CA PRO A 78 25.95 28.15 24.94
C PRO A 78 26.25 28.13 26.44
N ASN A 79 25.28 28.44 27.30
CA ASN A 79 25.40 28.44 28.76
C ASN A 79 24.63 27.28 29.44
N ALA A 80 23.98 26.41 28.66
CA ALA A 80 23.44 25.18 29.22
C ALA A 80 24.62 24.26 29.58
N THR A 81 24.96 24.20 30.87
CA THR A 81 25.84 23.17 31.43
C THR A 81 25.46 21.83 30.83
N PRO A 82 26.39 21.10 30.18
CA PRO A 82 26.08 19.82 29.57
C PRO A 82 25.62 18.90 30.69
N THR A 83 24.30 18.75 30.81
CA THR A 83 23.75 17.63 31.54
C THR A 83 24.10 16.45 30.67
N PRO A 84 24.93 15.50 31.12
CA PRO A 84 25.20 14.31 30.34
C PRO A 84 23.84 13.68 30.05
N SER A 85 23.45 13.63 28.78
CA SER A 85 22.32 12.82 28.35
C SER A 85 22.56 11.45 28.95
N ALA A 86 21.61 11.02 29.77
CA ALA A 86 21.62 9.67 30.31
C ALA A 86 21.85 8.74 29.12
N THR A 87 22.97 8.01 29.16
CA THR A 87 23.26 6.93 28.23
C THR A 87 21.99 6.11 28.11
N THR A 88 21.28 6.26 27.00
CA THR A 88 20.17 5.38 26.68
C THR A 88 20.77 3.99 26.75
N PRO A 89 20.27 3.09 27.61
CA PRO A 89 20.79 1.75 27.68
C PRO A 89 20.77 1.16 26.26
N PRO A 90 21.79 0.38 25.87
CA PRO A 90 21.79 -0.28 24.58
C PRO A 90 20.45 -1.01 24.40
N PRO A 91 19.87 -1.03 23.18
CA PRO A 91 18.67 -1.82 22.95
C PRO A 91 18.95 -3.23 23.45
N SER A 92 18.13 -3.65 24.42
CA SER A 92 18.18 -4.99 25.00
C SER A 92 18.24 -5.97 23.84
N ALA A 93 19.27 -6.82 23.84
CA ALA A 93 19.60 -7.73 22.76
C ALA A 93 18.32 -8.29 22.13
N ALA A 94 18.17 -8.06 20.82
CA ALA A 94 17.09 -8.66 20.06
C ALA A 94 17.03 -10.16 20.42
N PRO A 95 15.85 -10.71 20.73
CA PRO A 95 15.75 -12.13 20.99
C PRO A 95 16.36 -12.85 19.78
N SER A 96 17.35 -13.72 20.05
CA SER A 96 17.92 -14.60 19.03
C SER A 96 16.75 -15.20 18.24
N PRO A 97 16.77 -15.16 16.90
CA PRO A 97 15.76 -15.84 16.12
C PRO A 97 15.81 -17.31 16.51
N THR A 98 14.79 -17.78 17.23
CA THR A 98 14.54 -19.21 17.37
C THR A 98 14.37 -19.72 15.97
N ALA A 99 15.35 -20.52 15.51
CA ALA A 99 15.33 -21.12 14.20
C ALA A 99 13.94 -21.79 14.01
N PRO A 100 13.20 -21.49 12.93
CA PRO A 100 12.00 -22.25 12.64
C PRO A 100 12.43 -23.71 12.50
N SER A 101 11.91 -24.56 13.40
CA SER A 101 12.04 -26.01 13.25
C SER A 101 11.62 -26.35 11.84
N SER A 102 12.57 -26.88 11.06
CA SER A 102 12.33 -27.48 9.75
C SER A 102 11.35 -28.63 9.93
N ALA A 103 10.06 -28.33 9.93
CA ALA A 103 9.03 -29.31 9.71
C ALA A 103 9.15 -29.71 8.24
N THR A 104 9.94 -30.75 7.98
CA THR A 104 9.92 -31.47 6.72
C THR A 104 8.45 -31.75 6.36
N PRO A 105 7.91 -31.18 5.28
CA PRO A 105 6.59 -31.56 4.84
C PRO A 105 6.65 -33.04 4.46
N SER A 106 5.98 -33.86 5.26
CA SER A 106 5.71 -35.25 4.90
C SER A 106 4.88 -35.21 3.61
N PRO A 107 5.29 -35.88 2.52
CA PRO A 107 4.49 -35.92 1.31
C PRO A 107 3.20 -36.68 1.60
N ALA A 108 2.09 -35.94 1.75
CA ALA A 108 0.77 -36.52 1.79
C ALA A 108 0.49 -37.13 0.41
N ALA A 109 0.26 -38.44 0.43
CA ALA A 109 0.03 -39.28 -0.73
C ALA A 109 -1.04 -38.70 -1.68
N SER A 110 -0.79 -38.87 -2.97
CA SER A 110 -1.72 -38.63 -4.06
C SER A 110 -3.07 -39.29 -3.79
N ALA A 111 -4.08 -38.49 -3.47
CA ALA A 111 -5.46 -38.88 -3.67
C ALA A 111 -5.82 -38.49 -5.11
N VAL A 112 -5.88 -39.49 -5.98
CA VAL A 112 -6.42 -39.42 -7.33
C VAL A 112 -7.94 -39.20 -7.20
N PRO A 113 -8.52 -38.08 -7.68
CA PRO A 113 -9.97 -38.04 -7.84
C PRO A 113 -10.33 -38.79 -9.12
N SER A 114 -10.94 -39.97 -8.92
CA SER A 114 -11.63 -40.74 -9.95
C SER A 114 -12.65 -39.88 -10.69
N SER A 115 -12.57 -39.96 -12.01
CA SER A 115 -13.59 -39.56 -12.96
C SER A 115 -14.94 -40.18 -12.59
N SER A 116 -15.96 -39.34 -12.41
CA SER A 116 -17.36 -39.71 -12.57
C SER A 116 -18.04 -38.64 -13.40
N ALA A 117 -18.50 -39.08 -14.56
CA ALA A 117 -19.12 -38.29 -15.59
C ALA A 117 -20.55 -37.85 -15.24
N THR A 118 -21.05 -36.94 -16.08
CA THR A 118 -22.45 -36.79 -16.50
C THR A 118 -23.37 -35.97 -15.60
N SER A 119 -23.65 -34.73 -16.02
CA SER A 119 -25.01 -34.25 -16.33
C SER A 119 -24.99 -32.80 -16.88
N SER A 120 -25.29 -32.65 -18.17
CA SER A 120 -25.88 -31.43 -18.77
C SER A 120 -27.33 -31.23 -18.26
N PRO A 121 -28.06 -30.18 -18.69
CA PRO A 121 -27.76 -28.75 -18.77
C PRO A 121 -28.77 -27.94 -17.92
N SER A 122 -28.48 -26.66 -17.63
CA SER A 122 -29.57 -25.72 -17.31
C SER A 122 -29.20 -24.29 -17.73
N PRO A 123 -29.85 -23.74 -18.78
CA PRO A 123 -29.73 -22.34 -19.12
C PRO A 123 -30.79 -21.58 -18.33
N ASN A 124 -30.36 -20.76 -17.37
CA ASN A 124 -31.20 -19.70 -16.86
C ASN A 124 -30.33 -18.48 -16.57
N ALA A 125 -30.35 -17.56 -17.53
CA ALA A 125 -29.95 -16.18 -17.34
C ALA A 125 -31.03 -15.48 -16.51
N PRO A 126 -30.64 -14.71 -15.47
CA PRO A 126 -31.43 -13.59 -15.02
C PRO A 126 -30.73 -12.28 -15.35
N GLY A 127 -31.34 -11.54 -16.29
CA GLY A 127 -31.49 -10.09 -16.25
C GLY A 127 -30.23 -9.22 -16.18
N SER A 128 -29.75 -8.81 -17.35
CA SER A 128 -29.07 -7.52 -17.49
C SER A 128 -30.01 -6.41 -17.04
N VAL A 129 -29.81 -5.89 -15.83
CA VAL A 129 -30.41 -4.62 -15.41
C VAL A 129 -29.64 -3.53 -16.12
N VAL A 130 -30.23 -3.02 -17.21
CA VAL A 130 -29.79 -1.80 -17.87
C VAL A 130 -30.09 -0.65 -16.91
N THR A 131 -29.06 -0.16 -16.22
CA THR A 131 -29.13 1.10 -15.50
C THR A 131 -29.13 2.24 -16.53
N PRO A 132 -30.19 3.08 -16.59
CA PRO A 132 -30.21 4.21 -17.51
C PRO A 132 -29.14 5.24 -17.12
N LEU A 133 -28.36 5.63 -18.12
CA LEU A 133 -27.36 6.70 -18.05
C LEU A 133 -28.08 8.02 -17.71
N PRO A 134 -27.68 8.75 -16.65
CA PRO A 134 -28.27 10.04 -16.35
C PRO A 134 -27.94 11.05 -17.45
N SER A 135 -28.96 11.73 -17.97
CA SER A 135 -28.84 12.79 -18.96
C SER A 135 -27.93 13.92 -18.45
N PRO A 136 -27.09 14.52 -19.31
CA PRO A 136 -26.26 15.65 -18.93
C PRO A 136 -27.13 16.84 -18.50
N GLN A 137 -26.95 17.26 -17.25
CA GLN A 137 -27.58 18.45 -16.71
C GLN A 137 -26.99 19.70 -17.41
N PRO A 138 -27.82 20.62 -17.94
CA PRO A 138 -27.31 21.83 -18.57
C PRO A 138 -26.58 22.70 -17.53
N SER A 139 -25.36 23.11 -17.86
CA SER A 139 -24.56 24.02 -17.03
C SER A 139 -25.27 25.36 -16.87
N PRO A 140 -25.34 25.93 -15.65
CA PRO A 140 -25.87 27.28 -15.46
C PRO A 140 -24.96 28.28 -16.17
N SER A 141 -25.56 29.06 -17.08
CA SER A 141 -24.90 30.19 -17.74
C SER A 141 -24.36 31.15 -16.69
N ALA A 142 -23.06 31.42 -16.74
CA ALA A 142 -22.41 32.43 -15.93
C ALA A 142 -23.03 33.80 -16.26
N SER A 143 -23.72 34.40 -15.29
CA SER A 143 -24.08 35.82 -15.33
C SER A 143 -22.80 36.64 -15.27
N ALA A 144 -22.56 37.42 -16.31
CA ALA A 144 -21.50 38.41 -16.34
C ALA A 144 -21.75 39.49 -15.27
N PRO A 145 -20.72 39.94 -14.53
CA PRO A 145 -20.86 41.08 -13.63
C PRO A 145 -21.02 42.39 -14.44
N PRO A 146 -21.83 43.35 -13.97
CA PRO A 146 -21.94 44.65 -14.61
C PRO A 146 -20.61 45.40 -14.52
N GLY A 147 -20.16 45.88 -15.69
CA GLY A 147 -18.98 46.73 -15.83
C GLY A 147 -19.16 48.07 -15.11
N ARG A 148 -18.03 48.61 -14.64
CA ARG A 148 -17.90 49.93 -14.02
C ARG A 148 -18.05 51.05 -15.04
#